data_AF-A0A059E0Z8-F1
#
_entry.id   AF-A0A059E0Z8-F1
#
_cell.length_a   1.000
_cell.length_b   1.000
_cell.length_c   1.000
_cell.angle_alpha   90.00
_cell.angle_beta   90.00
_cell.angle_gamma   90.00
#
_symmetry.space_group_name_H-M   'P 1'
#
loop_
_entity.id
_entity.type
_entity.pdbx_description
1 polymer ?
#
loop_
_entity_poly.entity_id
_entity_poly.type
_entity_poly.pdbx_seq_one_letter_code
_entity_poly.pdbx_strand_id
1 'polypeptide(L)'
;MRKVGLEKLRHSLPTSWFISAGVVALSGAVLPFLISPNMDDFARTATLASTLPQGLLSGLVFVAYGLVHMLILQVRPSTAASVFGFLHLGAALMEQATRTIAHVLRQQMIMETREAGSTAQTMALVHVAAAALFVVSLAFFIIAVSIALRTRSPIEEAF
;
A
#
# COMPACT_ATOMS: atom_id res chain seq x y z
N MET A 1 8.91 32.05 1.38
CA MET A 1 8.70 30.89 0.47
C MET A 1 8.81 29.53 1.15
N ARG A 2 9.72 29.30 2.13
CA ARG A 2 9.91 27.99 2.81
C ARG A 2 8.69 27.46 3.59
N LYS A 3 7.91 28.33 4.25
CA LYS A 3 6.71 27.95 5.04
C LYS A 3 5.57 27.37 4.18
N VAL A 4 5.29 27.96 3.02
CA VAL A 4 4.20 27.53 2.11
C VAL A 4 4.43 26.13 1.54
N GLY A 5 5.69 25.76 1.28
CA GLY A 5 6.02 24.42 0.80
C GLY A 5 5.81 23.32 1.84
N LEU A 6 6.08 23.62 3.12
CA LEU A 6 5.92 22.69 4.23
C LEU A 6 4.45 22.44 4.58
N GLU A 7 3.61 23.47 4.50
CA GLU A 7 2.16 23.31 4.66
C GLU A 7 1.56 22.45 3.55
N LYS A 8 1.94 22.66 2.28
CA LYS A 8 1.50 21.79 1.18
C LYS A 8 1.90 20.32 1.40
N LEU A 9 3.14 20.06 1.82
CA LEU A 9 3.64 18.71 2.06
C LEU A 9 2.95 18.01 3.25
N ARG A 10 2.65 18.77 4.31
CA ARG A 10 1.95 18.28 5.50
C ARG A 10 0.55 17.73 5.18
N HIS A 11 -0.13 18.31 4.19
CA HIS A 11 -1.46 17.88 3.77
C HIS A 11 -1.44 16.93 2.58
N SER A 12 -0.48 17.06 1.65
CA SER A 12 -0.46 16.24 0.43
C SER A 12 -0.14 14.77 0.71
N LEU A 13 0.83 14.47 1.57
CA LEU A 13 1.25 13.10 1.83
C LEU A 13 0.13 12.24 2.45
N PRO A 14 -0.54 12.65 3.56
CA PRO A 14 -1.66 11.89 4.10
C PRO A 14 -2.81 11.75 3.10
N THR A 15 -3.09 12.80 2.33
CA THR A 15 -4.13 12.75 1.29
C THR A 15 -3.80 11.69 0.24
N SER A 16 -2.55 11.60 -0.21
CA SER A 16 -2.11 10.55 -1.13
C SER A 16 -2.29 9.16 -0.54
N TRP A 17 -1.96 8.95 0.74
CA TRP A 17 -2.22 7.68 1.42
C TRP A 17 -3.70 7.31 1.45
N PHE A 18 -4.60 8.26 1.77
CA PHE A 18 -6.04 8.00 1.81
C PHE A 18 -6.64 7.73 0.43
N ILE A 19 -6.21 8.47 -0.60
CA ILE A 19 -6.60 8.19 -1.98
C ILE A 19 -6.15 6.78 -2.39
N SER A 20 -4.89 6.45 -2.11
CA SER A 20 -4.35 5.11 -2.38
C SER A 20 -5.09 4.02 -1.62
N ALA A 21 -5.47 4.24 -0.37
CA ALA A 21 -6.28 3.30 0.40
C ALA A 21 -7.62 3.00 -0.30
N GLY A 22 -8.30 4.03 -0.80
CA GLY A 22 -9.52 3.88 -1.58
C GLY A 22 -9.30 3.04 -2.85
N VAL A 23 -8.27 3.35 -3.62
CA VAL A 23 -7.93 2.60 -4.85
C VAL A 23 -7.60 1.13 -4.55
N VAL A 24 -6.82 0.86 -3.50
CA VAL A 24 -6.44 -0.50 -3.09
C VAL A 24 -7.64 -1.29 -2.60
N ALA A 25 -8.51 -0.68 -1.79
CA ALA A 25 -9.74 -1.32 -1.32
C ALA A 25 -10.71 -1.61 -2.49
N LEU A 26 -10.90 -0.66 -3.40
CA LEU A 26 -11.76 -0.83 -4.58
C LEU A 26 -11.23 -1.95 -5.50
N SER A 27 -9.93 -1.96 -5.77
CA SER A 27 -9.32 -2.97 -6.66
C SER A 27 -9.33 -4.38 -6.06
N GLY A 28 -9.10 -4.51 -4.74
CA GLY A 28 -9.07 -5.81 -4.07
C GLY A 28 -10.44 -6.34 -3.65
N ALA A 29 -11.44 -5.48 -3.42
CA ALA A 29 -12.75 -5.90 -2.94
C ALA A 29 -13.88 -5.73 -3.98
N VAL A 30 -13.94 -4.60 -4.67
CA VAL A 30 -15.07 -4.27 -5.55
C VAL A 30 -14.95 -4.92 -6.93
N LEU A 31 -13.76 -4.86 -7.55
CA LEU A 31 -13.56 -5.47 -8.87
C LEU A 31 -13.84 -6.99 -8.89
N PRO A 32 -13.37 -7.79 -7.91
CA PRO A 32 -13.70 -9.22 -7.87
C PRO A 32 -15.20 -9.48 -7.77
N PHE A 33 -15.95 -8.68 -7.00
CA PHE A 33 -17.41 -8.79 -6.92
C PHE A 33 -18.08 -8.56 -8.28
N LEU A 34 -17.56 -7.65 -9.11
CA LEU A 34 -18.13 -7.36 -10.43
C LEU A 34 -17.82 -8.44 -11.47
N ILE A 35 -16.70 -9.14 -11.35
CA ILE A 35 -16.25 -10.16 -12.33
C ILE A 35 -16.76 -11.55 -11.96
N SER A 36 -16.88 -11.83 -10.66
CA SER A 36 -17.30 -13.13 -10.11
C SER A 36 -18.66 -13.70 -10.55
N PRO A 37 -19.68 -12.92 -10.97
CA PRO A 37 -20.95 -13.45 -11.44
C PRO A 37 -20.83 -14.32 -12.70
N ASN A 38 -19.76 -14.12 -13.49
CA ASN A 38 -19.52 -14.89 -14.72
C ASN A 38 -18.68 -16.16 -14.49
N MET A 39 -18.28 -16.44 -13.24
CA MET A 39 -17.52 -17.62 -12.86
C MET A 39 -18.46 -18.73 -12.34
N ASP A 40 -18.01 -19.99 -12.45
CA ASP A 40 -18.64 -21.11 -11.74
C ASP A 40 -18.56 -20.92 -10.21
N ASP A 41 -19.38 -21.66 -9.46
CA ASP A 41 -19.52 -21.48 -8.01
C ASP A 41 -18.21 -21.72 -7.24
N PHE A 42 -17.36 -22.64 -7.72
CA PHE A 42 -16.08 -22.93 -7.10
C PHE A 42 -15.07 -21.79 -7.33
N ALA A 43 -14.90 -21.36 -8.59
CA ALA A 43 -14.02 -20.27 -8.98
C ALA A 43 -14.46 -18.93 -8.37
N ARG A 44 -15.78 -18.69 -8.27
CA ARG A 44 -16.37 -17.54 -7.58
C ARG A 44 -15.98 -17.54 -6.11
N THR A 45 -16.24 -18.64 -5.40
CA THR A 45 -15.96 -18.75 -3.96
C THR A 45 -14.47 -18.61 -3.67
N ALA A 46 -13.62 -19.29 -4.44
CA ALA A 46 -12.16 -19.22 -4.30
C ALA A 46 -11.62 -17.80 -4.58
N THR A 47 -12.17 -17.11 -5.57
CA THR A 47 -11.83 -15.72 -5.91
C THR A 47 -12.23 -14.76 -4.79
N LEU A 48 -13.48 -14.79 -4.36
CA LEU A 48 -13.99 -13.86 -3.34
C LEU A 48 -13.33 -14.10 -1.98
N ALA A 49 -13.13 -15.36 -1.59
CA ALA A 49 -12.49 -15.71 -0.32
C ALA A 49 -11.03 -15.25 -0.24
N SER A 50 -10.31 -15.18 -1.37
CA SER A 50 -8.91 -14.74 -1.40
C SER A 50 -8.76 -13.24 -1.56
N THR A 51 -9.60 -12.61 -2.38
CA THR A 51 -9.45 -11.19 -2.75
C THR A 51 -10.10 -10.24 -1.76
N LEU A 52 -11.26 -10.56 -1.19
CA LEU A 52 -11.98 -9.66 -0.29
C LEU A 52 -11.21 -9.34 1.00
N PRO A 53 -10.71 -10.33 1.77
CA PRO A 53 -9.97 -10.03 2.99
C PRO A 53 -8.70 -9.23 2.67
N GLN A 54 -8.03 -9.58 1.59
CA GLN A 54 -6.83 -8.89 1.16
C GLN A 54 -7.11 -7.43 0.79
N GLY A 55 -8.13 -7.15 -0.01
CA GLY A 55 -8.48 -5.79 -0.41
C GLY A 55 -8.80 -4.90 0.79
N LEU A 56 -9.60 -5.41 1.72
CA LEU A 56 -9.98 -4.69 2.95
C LEU A 56 -8.77 -4.46 3.86
N LEU A 57 -7.99 -5.52 4.15
CA LEU A 57 -6.83 -5.41 5.04
C LEU A 57 -5.76 -4.49 4.45
N SER A 58 -5.44 -4.61 3.15
CA SER A 58 -4.51 -3.70 2.49
C SER A 58 -5.01 -2.26 2.53
N GLY A 59 -6.31 -2.02 2.29
CA GLY A 59 -6.91 -0.69 2.42
C GLY A 59 -6.76 -0.10 3.84
N LEU A 60 -7.06 -0.90 4.87
CA LEU A 60 -6.91 -0.49 6.27
C LEU A 60 -5.45 -0.19 6.64
N VAL A 61 -4.50 -0.97 6.14
CA VAL A 61 -3.06 -0.72 6.34
C VAL A 61 -2.65 0.63 5.73
N PHE A 62 -3.13 0.96 4.53
CA PHE A 62 -2.86 2.27 3.92
C PHE A 62 -3.47 3.42 4.73
N VAL A 63 -4.69 3.25 5.26
CA VAL A 63 -5.30 4.23 6.17
C VAL A 63 -4.44 4.40 7.43
N ALA A 64 -4.01 3.30 8.05
CA ALA A 64 -3.17 3.34 9.25
C ALA A 64 -1.85 4.09 8.99
N TYR A 65 -1.16 3.80 7.89
CA TYR A 65 0.03 4.54 7.51
C TYR A 65 -0.26 6.01 7.22
N GLY A 66 -1.34 6.33 6.50
CA GLY A 66 -1.77 7.71 6.26
C GLY A 66 -2.00 8.49 7.55
N LEU A 67 -2.65 7.87 8.54
CA LEU A 67 -2.86 8.45 9.87
C LEU A 67 -1.54 8.68 10.60
N VAL A 68 -0.61 7.73 10.58
CA VAL A 68 0.71 7.91 11.22
C VAL A 68 1.44 9.11 10.60
N HIS A 69 1.47 9.23 9.26
CA HIS A 69 2.13 10.35 8.59
C HIS A 69 1.41 11.68 8.86
N MET A 70 0.08 11.68 8.94
CA MET A 70 -0.71 12.86 9.30
C MET A 70 -0.36 13.34 10.71
N LEU A 71 -0.43 12.44 11.70
CA LEU A 71 -0.19 12.78 13.10
C LEU A 71 1.25 13.25 13.31
N ILE A 72 2.23 12.52 12.76
CA ILE A 72 3.64 12.84 12.99
C ILE A 72 4.04 14.16 12.32
N LEU A 73 3.53 14.46 11.12
CA LEU A 73 3.83 15.71 10.43
C LEU A 73 3.02 16.90 10.97
N GLN A 74 1.89 16.67 11.64
CA GLN A 74 1.20 17.72 12.37
C GLN A 74 2.00 18.17 13.61
N VAL A 75 2.60 17.23 14.34
CA VAL A 75 3.36 17.54 15.57
C VAL A 75 4.80 17.97 15.27
N ARG A 76 5.43 17.32 14.28
CA ARG A 76 6.85 17.49 13.92
C ARG A 76 6.99 17.62 12.39
N PRO A 77 6.62 18.78 11.81
CA PRO A 77 6.65 18.96 10.36
C PRO A 77 8.08 18.93 9.82
N SER A 78 8.36 18.01 8.88
CA SER A 78 9.68 17.83 8.29
C SER A 78 9.59 17.48 6.81
N THR A 79 10.28 18.25 5.96
CA THR A 79 10.37 17.98 4.52
C THR A 79 11.02 16.62 4.25
N ALA A 80 12.10 16.29 4.96
CA ALA A 80 12.81 15.02 4.78
C ALA A 80 11.93 13.83 5.20
N ALA A 81 11.21 13.93 6.32
CA ALA A 81 10.23 12.90 6.71
C ALA A 81 9.13 12.74 5.67
N SER A 82 8.67 13.84 5.05
CA SER A 82 7.67 13.80 3.99
C SER A 82 8.19 13.09 2.72
N VAL A 83 9.44 13.35 2.31
CA VAL A 83 10.06 12.67 1.16
C VAL A 83 10.13 11.16 1.39
N PHE A 84 10.64 10.73 2.54
CA PHE A 84 10.67 9.30 2.86
C PHE A 84 9.27 8.70 3.03
N GLY A 85 8.29 9.48 3.46
CA GLY A 85 6.89 9.08 3.46
C GLY A 85 6.30 8.85 2.06
N PHE A 86 6.69 9.64 1.07
CA PHE A 86 6.33 9.40 -0.34
C PHE A 86 7.06 8.18 -0.93
N LEU A 87 8.34 7.99 -0.58
CA LEU A 87 9.08 6.79 -0.99
C LEU A 87 8.46 5.52 -0.38
N HIS A 88 8.06 5.58 0.88
CA HIS A 88 7.30 4.55 1.56
C HIS A 88 5.98 4.25 0.82
N LEU A 89 5.19 5.28 0.49
CA LEU A 89 3.95 5.12 -0.28
C LEU A 89 4.21 4.46 -1.65
N GLY A 90 5.23 4.92 -2.37
CA GLY A 90 5.59 4.36 -3.67
C GLY A 90 5.96 2.88 -3.60
N ALA A 91 6.80 2.51 -2.63
CA ALA A 91 7.19 1.12 -2.41
C ALA A 91 5.99 0.25 -2.00
N ALA A 92 5.11 0.74 -1.12
CA ALA A 92 3.89 0.04 -0.71
C ALA A 92 2.91 -0.16 -1.88
N LEU A 93 2.77 0.82 -2.78
CA LEU A 93 1.96 0.69 -3.99
C LEU A 93 2.54 -0.34 -4.97
N MET A 94 3.86 -0.34 -5.18
CA MET A 94 4.53 -1.35 -6.02
C MET A 94 4.41 -2.75 -5.44
N GLU A 95 4.56 -2.88 -4.12
CA GLU A 95 4.33 -4.13 -3.40
C GLU A 95 2.91 -4.64 -3.65
N GLN A 96 1.90 -3.78 -3.42
CA GLN A 96 0.50 -4.14 -3.60
C GLN A 96 0.20 -4.55 -5.05
N ALA A 97 0.73 -3.81 -6.04
CA ALA A 97 0.60 -4.17 -7.45
C ALA A 97 1.22 -5.55 -7.75
N THR A 98 2.38 -5.85 -7.18
CA THR A 98 3.07 -7.13 -7.34
C THR A 98 2.28 -8.27 -6.71
N ARG A 99 1.71 -8.06 -5.51
CA ARG A 99 0.78 -9.02 -4.89
C ARG A 99 -0.44 -9.27 -5.77
N THR A 100 -1.06 -8.22 -6.31
CA THR A 100 -2.20 -8.35 -7.23
C THR A 100 -1.85 -9.19 -8.46
N ILE A 101 -0.65 -9.03 -9.04
CA ILE A 101 -0.18 -9.88 -10.15
C ILE A 101 -0.12 -11.35 -9.72
N ALA A 102 0.38 -11.66 -8.52
CA ALA A 102 0.39 -13.03 -8.02
C ALA A 102 -1.01 -13.61 -7.88
N HIS A 103 -1.99 -12.81 -7.44
CA HIS A 103 -3.39 -13.23 -7.37
C HIS A 103 -3.99 -13.51 -8.75
N VAL A 104 -3.72 -12.65 -9.74
CA VAL A 104 -4.17 -12.87 -11.12
C VAL A 104 -3.59 -14.17 -11.68
N LEU A 105 -2.29 -14.42 -11.48
CA LEU A 105 -1.65 -15.67 -11.90
C LEU A 105 -2.27 -16.90 -11.21
N ARG A 106 -2.57 -16.79 -9.91
CA ARG A 106 -3.26 -17.85 -9.16
C ARG A 106 -4.65 -18.14 -9.73
N GLN A 107 -5.41 -17.10 -10.05
CA GLN A 107 -6.74 -17.25 -10.65
C GLN A 107 -6.66 -17.91 -12.04
N GLN A 108 -5.68 -17.54 -12.85
CA GLN A 108 -5.43 -18.17 -14.15
C GLN A 108 -5.14 -19.67 -14.03
N MET A 109 -4.41 -20.09 -12.99
CA MET A 109 -4.21 -21.52 -12.69
C MET A 109 -5.50 -22.22 -12.26
N ILE A 110 -6.30 -21.60 -11.39
CA ILE A 110 -7.58 -22.18 -10.92
C ILE A 110 -8.56 -22.39 -12.08
N MET A 111 -8.56 -21.48 -13.06
CA MET A 111 -9.40 -21.55 -14.26
C MET A 111 -8.79 -22.42 -15.38
N GLU A 112 -7.70 -23.16 -15.11
CA GLU A 112 -6.97 -24.02 -16.07
C GLU A 112 -6.48 -23.31 -17.34
N THR A 113 -6.37 -21.97 -17.31
CA THR A 113 -5.98 -21.17 -18.48
C THR A 113 -4.47 -21.12 -18.74
N ARG A 114 -3.65 -21.72 -17.87
CA ARG A 114 -2.18 -21.80 -18.00
C ARG A 114 -1.63 -23.11 -17.43
N GLU A 115 -0.49 -23.56 -17.98
CA GLU A 115 0.27 -24.69 -17.44
C GLU A 115 0.73 -24.44 -16.00
N ALA A 116 0.52 -25.44 -15.13
CA ALA A 116 0.73 -25.32 -13.69
C ALA A 116 2.21 -25.13 -13.29
N GLY A 117 3.15 -25.78 -13.99
CA GLY A 117 4.57 -25.78 -13.61
C GLY A 117 5.26 -24.42 -13.78
N SER A 118 5.14 -23.80 -14.97
CA SER A 118 5.75 -22.50 -15.26
C SER A 118 5.05 -21.35 -14.52
N THR A 119 3.74 -21.45 -14.30
CA THR A 119 2.97 -20.45 -13.57
C THR A 119 3.30 -20.45 -12.08
N ALA A 120 3.47 -21.62 -11.46
CA ALA A 120 3.87 -21.73 -10.06
C ALA A 120 5.26 -21.11 -9.80
N GLN A 121 6.23 -21.35 -10.69
CA GLN A 121 7.56 -20.72 -10.59
C GLN A 121 7.49 -19.20 -10.74
N THR A 122 6.68 -18.71 -11.68
CA THR A 122 6.45 -17.27 -11.87
C THR A 122 5.81 -16.65 -10.64
N MET A 123 4.79 -17.29 -10.06
CA MET A 123 4.16 -16.83 -8.82
C MET A 123 5.15 -16.76 -7.66
N ALA A 124 6.03 -17.75 -7.51
CA ALA A 124 7.07 -17.73 -6.47
C ALA A 124 7.99 -16.51 -6.62
N LEU A 125 8.44 -16.22 -7.84
CA LEU A 125 9.27 -15.03 -8.12
C LEU A 125 8.52 -13.73 -7.79
N VAL A 126 7.25 -13.64 -8.16
CA VAL A 126 6.40 -12.46 -7.87
C VAL A 126 6.22 -12.28 -6.36
N HIS A 127 6.03 -13.35 -5.59
CA HIS A 127 5.97 -13.27 -4.13
C HIS A 127 7.29 -12.81 -3.49
N VAL A 128 8.43 -13.26 -4.01
CA VAL A 128 9.76 -12.79 -3.56
C VAL A 128 9.94 -11.30 -3.86
N ALA A 129 9.55 -10.84 -5.05
CA ALA A 129 9.59 -9.43 -5.41
C ALA A 129 8.68 -8.57 -4.51
N ALA A 130 7.47 -9.04 -4.21
CA ALA A 130 6.57 -8.38 -3.27
C ALA A 130 7.18 -8.29 -1.86
N ALA A 131 7.79 -9.37 -1.37
CA ALA A 131 8.46 -9.38 -0.07
C ALA A 131 9.65 -8.40 -0.01
N ALA A 132 10.44 -8.30 -1.08
CA ALA A 132 11.53 -7.33 -1.16
C ALA A 132 10.99 -5.89 -1.13
N LEU A 133 9.93 -5.60 -1.87
CA LEU A 133 9.27 -4.28 -1.87
C LEU A 133 8.69 -3.94 -0.50
N PHE A 134 8.12 -4.91 0.22
CA PHE A 134 7.67 -4.74 1.60
C PHE A 134 8.82 -4.30 2.53
N VAL A 135 9.98 -4.96 2.45
CA VAL A 135 11.14 -4.61 3.28
C VAL A 135 11.66 -3.20 2.95
N VAL A 136 11.73 -2.83 1.67
CA VAL A 136 12.12 -1.49 1.23
C VAL A 136 11.12 -0.44 1.72
N SER A 137 9.82 -0.72 1.60
CA SER A 137 8.72 0.08 2.10
C SER A 137 8.86 0.34 3.61
N LEU A 138 9.08 -0.72 4.39
CA LEU A 138 9.30 -0.65 5.83
C LEU A 138 10.55 0.16 6.20
N ALA A 139 11.64 0.01 5.46
CA ALA A 139 12.85 0.79 5.68
C ALA A 139 12.61 2.29 5.50
N PHE A 140 11.91 2.70 4.43
CA PHE A 140 11.54 4.10 4.22
C PHE A 140 10.61 4.63 5.31
N PHE A 141 9.65 3.82 5.78
CA PHE A 141 8.79 4.19 6.90
C PHE A 141 9.58 4.47 8.18
N ILE A 142 10.48 3.56 8.56
CA ILE A 142 11.32 3.70 9.77
C ILE A 142 12.19 4.96 9.67
N ILE A 143 12.78 5.23 8.50
CA ILE A 143 13.58 6.44 8.26
C ILE A 143 12.71 7.69 8.40
N ALA A 144 11.53 7.73 7.77
CA ALA A 144 10.61 8.86 7.85
C ALA A 144 10.23 9.19 9.30
N VAL A 145 9.83 8.17 10.07
CA VAL A 145 9.48 8.31 11.49
C VAL A 145 10.68 8.77 12.31
N SER A 146 11.85 8.16 12.11
CA SER A 146 13.08 8.53 12.83
C SER A 146 13.47 9.99 12.60
N ILE A 147 13.36 10.48 11.36
CA ILE A 147 13.63 11.88 11.02
C ILE A 147 12.61 12.79 11.71
N ALA A 148 11.32 12.45 11.63
CA ALA A 148 10.27 13.27 12.23
C ALA A 148 10.43 13.36 13.76
N LEU A 149 10.73 12.25 14.45
CA LEU A 149 10.97 12.22 15.89
C LEU A 149 12.19 13.03 16.33
N ARG A 150 13.22 13.13 15.48
CA ARG A 150 14.41 13.96 15.73
C ARG A 150 14.20 15.44 15.40
N THR A 151 13.11 15.79 14.71
CA THR A 151 12.77 17.19 14.40
C THR A 151 12.10 17.82 15.63
N ARG A 152 12.61 18.98 16.08
CA ARG A 152 12.04 19.70 17.23
C ARG A 152 10.57 20.06 16.99
N SER A 153 9.77 20.04 18.05
CA SER A 153 8.37 20.43 17.91
C SER A 153 8.26 21.95 17.82
N PRO A 154 7.43 22.51 16.93
CA PRO A 154 7.17 23.95 16.90
C PRO A 154 6.55 24.47 18.21
N ILE A 155 5.93 23.59 18.99
CA ILE A 155 5.35 23.91 20.30
C ILE A 155 6.45 24.18 21.33
N GLU A 156 7.61 23.50 21.23
CA GLU A 156 8.77 23.71 22.11
C GLU A 156 9.49 25.05 21.83
N GLU A 157 9.24 25.69 20.68
CA GLU A 157 9.81 27.01 20.34
C GLU A 157 8.92 28.18 20.79
N ALA A 158 7.70 27.91 21.24
CA ALA A 158 6.72 28.92 21.64
C ALA A 158 6.65 29.15 23.16
N PHE A 159 7.29 28.30 23.96
CA PHE A 159 7.41 28.39 25.42
C PHE A 159 8.88 28.56 25.82
#